data_AF-A0A348WER1-F1
#
_entry.id   AF-A0A348WER1-F1
#
_cell.length_a   1.000
_cell.length_b   1.000
_cell.length_c   1.000
_cell.angle_alpha   90.00
_cell.angle_beta   90.00
_cell.angle_gamma   90.00
#
_symmetry.space_group_name_H-M   'P 1'
#
loop_
_entity.id
_entity.type
_entity.pdbx_description
1 polymer ?
#
loop_
_entity_poly.entity_id
_entity_poly.type
_entity_poly.pdbx_seq_one_letter_code
_entity_poly.pdbx_strand_id
1 'polypeptide(L)'
;KGAGELTNEVTLAEADVLRFARTDKEYIGREATLAPARRFVCAYLEITPDGAHDGHGGEAVLLQGKVVGSTASVAYGHSCGKILAFAYVRPDANLAGTEVEVVIAGTPRPARILGAPAYDPEGLLPRTDAAQIPA
;
A
#
# COMPACT_ATOMS: atom_id res chain seq x y z
N LYS A 1 5.58 2.20 3.84
CA LYS A 1 4.50 2.38 4.84
C LYS A 1 5.15 3.05 6.04
N GLY A 2 4.85 4.32 6.25
CA GLY A 2 5.49 5.19 7.24
C GLY A 2 4.46 5.86 8.15
N ALA A 3 4.78 7.05 8.66
CA ALA A 3 3.94 7.77 9.64
C ALA A 3 2.52 8.11 9.14
N GLY A 4 2.31 8.25 7.82
CA GLY A 4 0.99 8.45 7.24
C GLY A 4 0.12 7.20 7.24
N GLU A 5 0.73 6.01 7.19
CA GLU A 5 0.00 4.75 7.19
C GLU A 5 -0.15 4.17 8.59
N LEU A 6 0.79 4.38 9.51
CA LEU A 6 0.77 3.80 10.84
C LEU A 6 0.44 4.87 11.90
N THR A 7 -0.82 4.91 12.32
CA THR A 7 -1.34 5.80 13.37
C THR A 7 -1.81 5.00 14.59
N ASN A 8 -2.41 5.66 15.59
CA ASN A 8 -3.05 5.02 16.73
C ASN A 8 -4.38 4.32 16.38
N GLU A 9 -4.87 4.45 15.15
CA GLU A 9 -6.15 3.89 14.70
C GLU A 9 -6.01 2.52 14.03
N VAL A 10 -4.77 2.08 13.79
CA VAL A 10 -4.46 0.87 13.03
C VAL A 10 -3.36 0.05 13.71
N THR A 11 -3.46 -1.27 13.60
CA THR A 11 -2.45 -2.20 14.13
C THR A 11 -1.28 -2.39 13.14
N LEU A 12 -0.16 -2.98 13.59
CA LEU A 12 0.95 -3.36 12.69
C LEU A 12 0.53 -4.39 11.63
N ALA A 13 -0.46 -5.24 11.95
CA ALA A 13 -1.04 -6.21 11.03
C ALA A 13 -1.84 -5.51 9.92
N GLU A 14 -2.64 -4.53 10.29
CA GLU A 14 -3.43 -3.71 9.35
C GLU A 14 -2.51 -2.84 8.51
N ALA A 15 -1.47 -2.23 9.10
CA ALA A 15 -0.46 -1.50 8.34
C ALA A 15 0.48 -2.40 7.50
N ASP A 16 0.34 -3.73 7.57
CA ASP A 16 1.14 -4.73 6.86
C ASP A 16 2.66 -4.49 7.02
N VAL A 17 3.04 -4.38 8.29
CA VAL A 17 4.41 -4.15 8.77
C VAL A 17 4.81 -5.11 9.91
N LEU A 18 4.06 -6.20 10.10
CA LEU A 18 4.34 -7.23 11.12
C LEU A 18 5.75 -7.82 11.04
N ARG A 19 6.43 -7.74 9.90
CA ARG A 19 7.85 -8.14 9.75
C ARG A 19 8.80 -7.43 10.73
N PHE A 20 8.39 -6.29 11.30
CA PHE A 20 9.16 -5.56 12.31
C PHE A 20 8.79 -5.94 13.76
N ALA A 21 7.73 -6.74 13.96
CA ALA A 21 7.35 -7.26 15.27
C ALA A 21 8.11 -8.56 15.57
N ARG A 22 8.86 -8.58 16.68
CA ARG A 22 9.57 -9.77 17.14
C ARG A 22 8.60 -10.74 17.78
N THR A 23 8.59 -12.01 17.37
CA THR A 23 7.70 -13.01 17.96
C THR A 23 8.31 -13.73 19.17
N ASP A 24 9.61 -13.57 19.39
CA ASP A 24 10.46 -14.34 20.30
C ASP A 24 10.88 -13.60 21.58
N LYS A 25 10.30 -12.43 21.86
CA LYS A 25 10.58 -11.65 23.08
C LYS A 25 9.31 -11.00 23.61
N GLU A 26 9.29 -10.71 24.90
CA GLU A 26 8.21 -9.97 25.57
C GLU A 26 8.34 -8.46 25.35
N TYR A 27 7.20 -7.78 25.11
CA TYR A 27 7.08 -6.33 25.00
C TYR A 27 5.63 -5.88 25.18
N ILE A 28 5.44 -4.60 25.53
CA ILE A 28 4.12 -4.01 25.73
C ILE A 28 3.28 -4.17 24.45
N GLY A 29 2.10 -4.75 24.58
CA GLY A 29 1.16 -4.93 23.46
C GLY A 29 1.48 -6.09 22.52
N ARG A 30 2.40 -7.00 22.88
CA ARG A 30 2.77 -8.17 22.06
C ARG A 30 1.57 -9.02 21.64
N GLU A 31 0.78 -9.49 22.60
CA GLU A 31 -0.35 -10.39 22.31
C GLU A 31 -1.37 -9.74 21.37
N ALA A 32 -1.73 -8.48 21.62
CA ALA A 32 -2.64 -7.72 20.78
C ALA A 32 -2.08 -7.49 19.37
N THR A 33 -0.76 -7.24 19.26
CA THR A 33 -0.08 -7.04 17.97
C THR A 33 -0.09 -8.30 17.11
N LEU A 34 0.06 -9.48 17.72
CA LEU A 34 0.17 -10.76 17.02
C LEU A 34 -1.19 -11.44 16.78
N ALA A 35 -2.29 -10.83 17.21
CA ALA A 35 -3.62 -11.35 16.98
C ALA A 35 -3.96 -11.40 15.47
N PRO A 36 -4.65 -12.46 14.99
CA PRO A 36 -4.85 -12.70 13.57
C PRO A 36 -5.94 -11.82 12.91
N ALA A 37 -6.76 -11.11 13.69
CA ALA A 37 -7.91 -10.38 13.19
C ALA A 37 -7.52 -9.00 12.65
N ARG A 38 -7.93 -8.71 11.41
CA ARG A 38 -7.75 -7.40 10.76
C ARG A 38 -9.01 -7.00 10.00
N ARG A 39 -9.51 -5.79 10.24
CA ARG A 39 -10.69 -5.27 9.53
C ARG A 39 -10.33 -4.74 8.15
N PHE A 40 -9.15 -4.12 8.06
CA PHE A 40 -8.57 -3.59 6.84
C PHE A 40 -7.09 -3.99 6.73
N VAL A 41 -6.49 -3.77 5.57
CA VAL A 41 -5.06 -3.92 5.37
C VAL A 41 -4.56 -2.81 4.44
N CYS A 42 -3.38 -2.29 4.73
CA CYS A 42 -2.70 -1.27 3.94
C CYS A 42 -2.15 -1.94 2.68
N ALA A 43 -2.88 -1.80 1.58
CA ALA A 43 -2.50 -2.21 0.24
C ALA A 43 -1.61 -1.15 -0.42
N TYR A 44 -0.81 -1.57 -1.39
CA TYR A 44 -0.03 -0.70 -2.25
C TYR A 44 -0.64 -0.70 -3.65
N LEU A 45 -0.82 0.48 -4.23
CA LEU A 45 -1.55 0.68 -5.48
C LEU A 45 -0.72 1.46 -6.48
N GLU A 46 -0.87 1.13 -7.76
CA GLU A 46 -0.63 2.04 -8.86
C GLU A 46 -1.96 2.52 -9.46
N ILE A 47 -2.03 3.78 -9.85
CA ILE A 47 -3.19 4.43 -10.41
C ILE A 47 -2.79 5.10 -11.73
N THR A 48 -3.67 5.03 -12.72
CA THR A 48 -3.45 5.65 -14.02
C THR A 48 -3.54 7.18 -13.90
N PRO A 49 -2.48 7.93 -14.29
CA PRO A 49 -2.51 9.39 -14.24
C PRO A 49 -3.39 9.98 -15.35
N ASP A 50 -4.05 11.10 -15.04
CA ASP A 50 -4.72 11.96 -16.04
C ASP A 50 -3.82 13.12 -16.50
N GLY A 51 -2.67 13.31 -15.85
CA GLY A 51 -1.73 14.41 -16.09
C GLY A 51 -2.14 15.73 -15.44
N ALA A 52 -3.18 15.77 -14.60
CA ALA A 52 -3.70 16.99 -14.01
C ALA A 52 -3.90 16.91 -12.48
N HIS A 53 -4.44 15.80 -11.96
CA HIS A 53 -4.72 15.67 -10.53
C HIS A 53 -4.22 14.33 -10.02
N ASP A 54 -3.35 14.30 -9.02
CA ASP A 54 -2.80 13.03 -8.52
C ASP A 54 -3.61 12.44 -7.36
N GLY A 55 -4.31 13.29 -6.59
CA GLY A 55 -4.94 12.91 -5.32
C GLY A 55 -4.07 13.32 -4.12
N HIS A 56 -4.64 13.23 -2.92
CA HIS A 56 -4.01 13.67 -1.66
C HIS A 56 -4.16 12.67 -0.51
N GLY A 57 -5.03 11.65 -0.65
CA GLY A 57 -5.45 10.77 0.43
C GLY A 57 -6.92 10.97 0.79
N GLY A 58 -7.60 9.91 1.24
CA GLY A 58 -9.03 9.89 1.53
C GLY A 58 -9.92 9.56 0.33
N GLU A 59 -9.35 9.32 -0.85
CA GLU A 59 -10.09 8.89 -2.03
C GLU A 59 -10.69 7.49 -1.84
N ALA A 60 -11.89 7.27 -2.39
CA ALA A 60 -12.55 5.98 -2.30
C ALA A 60 -11.89 4.96 -3.25
N VAL A 61 -11.60 3.77 -2.73
CA VAL A 61 -11.15 2.62 -3.53
C VAL A 61 -12.35 1.71 -3.79
N LEU A 62 -12.60 1.42 -5.06
CA LEU A 62 -13.72 0.60 -5.51
C LEU A 62 -13.21 -0.71 -6.11
N LEU A 63 -13.91 -1.79 -5.80
CA LEU A 63 -13.79 -3.08 -6.47
C LEU A 63 -15.15 -3.44 -7.03
N GLN A 64 -15.25 -3.60 -8.36
CA GLN A 64 -16.50 -3.91 -9.06
C GLN A 64 -17.64 -2.94 -8.68
N GLY A 65 -17.35 -1.64 -8.70
CA GLY A 65 -18.29 -0.56 -8.37
C GLY A 65 -18.66 -0.42 -6.90
N LYS A 66 -18.11 -1.24 -5.99
CA LYS A 66 -18.37 -1.16 -4.54
C LYS A 66 -17.17 -0.59 -3.81
N VAL A 67 -17.40 0.32 -2.86
CA VAL A 67 -16.34 0.83 -2.00
C VAL A 67 -15.78 -0.30 -1.12
N VAL A 68 -14.46 -0.46 -1.15
CA VAL A 68 -13.72 -1.48 -0.39
C VAL A 68 -12.67 -0.89 0.53
N GLY A 69 -12.42 0.41 0.43
CA GLY A 69 -11.39 1.07 1.21
C GLY A 69 -11.21 2.53 0.85
N SER A 70 -10.14 3.12 1.37
CA SER A 70 -9.74 4.49 1.05
C SER A 70 -8.22 4.64 1.04
N THR A 71 -7.71 5.52 0.17
CA THR A 71 -6.29 5.89 0.13
C THR A 71 -5.88 6.59 1.42
N ALA A 72 -4.67 6.32 1.89
CA ALA A 72 -4.04 7.01 3.02
C ALA A 72 -3.08 8.09 2.50
N SER A 73 -2.19 7.72 1.59
CA SER A 73 -1.23 8.61 0.94
C SER A 73 -1.18 8.36 -0.55
N VAL A 74 -0.91 9.42 -1.31
CA VAL A 74 -0.87 9.41 -2.77
C VAL A 74 0.26 10.31 -3.25
N ALA A 75 1.01 9.88 -4.26
CA ALA A 75 2.05 10.67 -4.90
C ALA A 75 2.31 10.22 -6.34
N TYR A 76 2.73 11.13 -7.20
CA TYR A 76 3.20 10.77 -8.53
C TYR A 76 4.63 10.20 -8.49
N GLY A 77 4.81 8.96 -8.93
CA GLY A 77 6.10 8.29 -9.04
C GLY A 77 6.77 8.57 -10.39
N HIS A 78 7.59 9.61 -10.46
CA HIS A 78 8.26 10.02 -11.71
C HIS A 78 9.05 8.89 -12.41
N SER A 79 9.74 8.04 -11.66
CA SER A 79 10.48 6.90 -12.23
C SER A 79 9.59 5.81 -12.83
N CYS A 80 8.33 5.72 -12.38
CA CYS A 80 7.38 4.70 -12.82
C CYS A 80 6.35 5.25 -13.82
N GLY A 81 6.18 6.57 -13.91
CA GLY A 81 5.15 7.21 -14.73
C GLY A 81 3.72 6.89 -14.28
N LYS A 82 3.54 6.65 -12.98
CA LYS A 82 2.26 6.26 -12.36
C LYS A 82 2.00 7.09 -11.10
N ILE A 83 0.74 7.27 -10.77
CA ILE A 83 0.37 7.67 -9.40
C ILE A 83 0.50 6.42 -8.52
N LEU A 84 1.15 6.56 -7.37
CA LEU A 84 1.36 5.51 -6.39
C LEU A 84 0.60 5.87 -5.11
N ALA A 85 -0.06 4.89 -4.50
CA ALA A 85 -0.82 5.13 -3.30
C ALA A 85 -0.69 3.98 -2.30
N PHE A 86 -0.77 4.30 -1.01
CA PHE A 86 -1.14 3.34 0.01
C PHE A 86 -2.63 3.51 0.32
N ALA A 87 -3.35 2.41 0.54
CA ALA A 87 -4.77 2.44 0.85
C ALA A 87 -5.16 1.38 1.86
N TYR A 88 -6.03 1.73 2.80
CA TYR A 88 -6.66 0.75 3.69
C TYR A 88 -7.86 0.15 3.00
N VAL A 89 -7.75 -1.13 2.61
CA VAL A 89 -8.80 -1.89 1.91
C VAL A 89 -9.19 -3.12 2.71
N ARG A 90 -10.35 -3.70 2.44
CA ARG A 90 -10.71 -4.99 3.02
C ARG A 90 -9.68 -6.07 2.63
N PRO A 91 -9.34 -7.02 3.52
CA PRO A 91 -8.30 -8.03 3.24
C PRO A 91 -8.54 -8.87 1.98
N ASP A 92 -9.81 -9.13 1.62
CA ASP A 92 -10.20 -9.87 0.41
C ASP A 92 -9.91 -9.11 -0.90
N ALA A 93 -9.77 -7.77 -0.83
CA ALA A 93 -9.42 -6.92 -1.96
C ALA A 93 -7.90 -6.77 -2.15
N ASN A 94 -7.08 -7.08 -1.14
CA ASN A 94 -5.62 -6.92 -1.20
C ASN A 94 -4.92 -8.15 -1.80
N LEU A 95 -5.24 -8.47 -3.05
CA LEU A 95 -4.57 -9.51 -3.82
C LEU A 95 -3.75 -8.86 -4.94
N ALA A 96 -2.49 -9.26 -5.09
CA ALA A 96 -1.62 -8.69 -6.12
C ALA A 96 -2.22 -8.90 -7.51
N GLY A 97 -2.24 -7.83 -8.31
CA GLY A 97 -2.81 -7.83 -9.66
C GLY A 97 -4.31 -7.55 -9.71
N THR A 98 -5.02 -7.47 -8.57
CA THR A 98 -6.44 -7.09 -8.55
C THR A 98 -6.64 -5.69 -9.13
N GLU A 99 -7.51 -5.61 -10.13
CA GLU A 99 -7.95 -4.34 -10.72
C GLU A 99 -8.98 -3.68 -9.80
N VAL A 100 -8.76 -2.39 -9.55
CA VAL A 100 -9.61 -1.54 -8.71
C VAL A 100 -9.77 -0.18 -9.39
N GLU A 101 -10.68 0.63 -8.88
CA GLU A 101 -10.81 2.03 -9.28
C GLU A 101 -10.57 2.93 -8.08
N VAL A 102 -9.96 4.09 -8.30
CA VAL A 102 -9.81 5.13 -7.27
C VAL A 102 -10.52 6.39 -7.73
N VAL A 103 -11.41 6.92 -6.91
CA VAL A 103 -12.17 8.15 -7.24
C VAL A 103 -11.33 9.37 -6.91
N ILE A 104 -10.66 9.93 -7.91
CA ILE A 104 -9.83 11.13 -7.78
C ILE A 104 -10.57 12.30 -8.41
N ALA A 105 -10.77 13.38 -7.65
CA ALA A 105 -11.51 14.58 -8.10
C ALA A 105 -12.89 14.24 -8.70
N GLY A 106 -13.60 13.29 -8.08
CA GLY A 106 -14.94 12.85 -8.52
C GLY A 106 -14.96 11.90 -9.72
N THR A 107 -13.81 11.56 -10.30
CA THR A 107 -13.71 10.67 -11.46
C THR A 107 -13.07 9.34 -11.08
N PRO A 108 -13.72 8.18 -11.32
CA PRO A 108 -13.11 6.88 -11.14
C PRO A 108 -11.92 6.70 -12.09
N ARG A 109 -10.80 6.22 -11.57
CA ARG A 109 -9.59 5.96 -12.37
C ARG A 109 -9.11 4.53 -12.23
N PRO A 110 -8.72 3.87 -13.35
CA PRO A 110 -8.16 2.53 -13.30
C PRO A 110 -6.91 2.47 -12.43
N ALA A 111 -6.87 1.48 -11.55
CA ALA A 111 -5.79 1.23 -10.62
C ALA A 111 -5.61 -0.28 -10.40
N ARG A 112 -4.48 -0.65 -9.80
CA ARG A 112 -4.13 -2.04 -9.57
C ARG A 112 -3.42 -2.20 -8.23
N ILE A 113 -3.77 -3.26 -7.50
CA ILE A 113 -3.06 -3.67 -6.29
C ILE A 113 -1.70 -4.25 -6.68
N LEU A 114 -0.63 -3.73 -6.08
CA LEU A 114 0.74 -4.16 -6.28
C LEU A 114 1.18 -5.16 -5.21
N GLY A 115 1.86 -6.23 -5.63
CA GLY A 115 2.44 -7.23 -4.73
C GLY A 115 3.87 -6.92 -4.27
N ALA A 116 4.52 -5.93 -4.90
CA ALA A 116 5.90 -5.55 -4.66
C ALA A 116 6.08 -4.04 -4.87
N PRO A 117 7.19 -3.43 -4.41
CA PRO A 117 7.51 -2.05 -4.74
C PRO A 117 7.52 -1.81 -6.25
N ALA A 118 6.99 -0.66 -6.70
CA ALA A 118 6.89 -0.33 -8.13
C ALA A 118 8.27 -0.06 -8.75
N TYR A 119 9.27 0.24 -7.92
CA TYR A 119 10.63 0.53 -8.31
C TYR A 119 11.60 -0.27 -7.44
N ASP A 120 12.60 -0.89 -8.07
CA ASP A 120 13.62 -1.73 -7.42
C ASP A 120 13.02 -2.72 -6.40
N PRO A 121 12.14 -3.65 -6.83
CA PRO A 121 11.44 -4.56 -5.93
C PRO A 121 12.38 -5.48 -5.14
N GLU A 122 13.58 -5.73 -5.66
CA GLU A 122 14.62 -6.55 -5.03
C GLU A 122 15.56 -5.74 -4.13
N GLY A 123 15.48 -4.40 -4.18
CA GLY A 123 16.31 -3.51 -3.38
C GLY A 123 17.80 -3.59 -3.72
N LEU A 124 18.13 -3.82 -5.00
CA LEU A 124 19.52 -4.03 -5.44
C LEU A 124 20.27 -2.72 -5.69
N LEU A 125 19.58 -1.63 -6.06
CA LEU A 125 20.24 -0.39 -6.46
C LEU A 125 21.04 0.29 -5.34
N PRO A 126 20.53 0.41 -4.09
CA PRO A 126 21.31 1.05 -3.02
C PRO A 126 22.35 0.09 -2.39
N ARG A 127 22.35 -1.19 -2.74
CA ARG A 127 23.24 -2.19 -2.16
C ARG A 127 24.61 -2.15 -2.82
N THR A 128 25.66 -1.98 -2.01
CA THR A 128 27.06 -2.03 -2.46
C THR A 128 27.63 -3.44 -2.50
N ASP A 129 26.93 -4.40 -1.90
CA ASP A 129 27.28 -5.82 -1.82
C ASP A 129 26.48 -6.70 -2.81
N ALA A 130 25.54 -6.11 -3.55
CA ALA A 130 24.82 -6.79 -4.61
C ALA A 130 25.72 -6.89 -5.86
N ALA A 131 25.90 -8.12 -6.38
CA ALA A 131 26.59 -8.31 -7.66
C ALA A 131 25.78 -7.63 -8.76
N GLN A 132 26.39 -6.70 -9.51
CA GLN A 132 25.75 -6.11 -10.69
C GLN A 132 25.55 -7.21 -11.73
N ILE A 133 24.30 -7.61 -11.96
CA ILE A 133 23.94 -8.46 -13.09
C ILE A 133 23.92 -7.55 -14.32
N PRO A 134 24.78 -7.79 -15.35
CA PRO A 134 24.76 -6.98 -16.56
C PRO A 134 23.42 -7.14 -17.29
N ALA A 135 22.95 -6.04 -17.88
CA ALA A 135 21.70 -5.92 -18.62
C ALA A 135 21.66 -6.77 -19.89
#